data_AF-A0A0Q5L7K6-F1
#
_entry.id   AF-A0A0Q5L7K6-F1
#
_cell.length_a   1.000
_cell.length_b   1.000
_cell.length_c   1.000
_cell.angle_alpha   90.00
_cell.angle_beta   90.00
_cell.angle_gamma   90.00
#
_symmetry.space_group_name_H-M   'P 1'
#
loop_
_entity.id
_entity.type
_entity.pdbx_description
1 polymer ?
#
loop_
_entity_poly.entity_id
_entity_poly.type
_entity_poly.pdbx_seq_one_letter_code
_entity_poly.pdbx_strand_id
1 'polypeptide(L)'
;MASMRLATVLAAGLLVAVSATGCAPAAESDPQSISISYSEDGATSNAEIAVDGLRCSEAQGLRTFIGGGDVEGRAAVTISILDGQATVAIHLEDDRWFVSSGGAEPDGDSVTFDGFEGSVVEQGADLDILGIVDEAATLSGTLTCS
;
A
#
# COMPACT_ATOMS: atom_id res chain seq x y z
N MET A 1 -74.35 1.17 33.83
CA MET A 1 -73.84 1.41 35.19
C MET A 1 -72.31 1.43 35.11
N ALA A 2 -71.68 2.47 35.70
CA ALA A 2 -70.24 2.72 35.90
C ALA A 2 -69.34 2.63 34.63
N SER A 3 -68.80 3.69 34.02
CA SER A 3 -68.08 4.89 34.50
C SER A 3 -66.82 4.57 35.32
N MET A 4 -65.63 4.60 34.68
CA MET A 4 -64.42 5.16 35.29
C MET A 4 -63.37 5.55 34.25
N ARG A 5 -62.89 6.80 34.41
CA ARG A 5 -61.86 7.51 33.64
C ARG A 5 -60.45 7.07 34.06
N LEU A 6 -59.43 7.38 33.23
CA LEU A 6 -58.06 7.82 33.56
C LEU A 6 -57.17 7.57 32.31
N ALA A 7 -56.13 8.31 31.95
CA ALA A 7 -55.69 9.67 32.15
C ALA A 7 -54.54 9.87 31.14
N THR A 8 -54.50 11.05 30.52
CA THR A 8 -53.46 11.53 29.61
C THR A 8 -52.09 11.57 30.28
N VAL A 9 -51.03 11.12 29.59
CA VAL A 9 -49.66 11.61 29.82
C VAL A 9 -49.03 11.91 28.46
N LEU A 10 -48.87 13.21 28.17
CA LEU A 10 -47.93 13.71 27.19
C LEU A 10 -46.51 13.48 27.72
N ALA A 11 -45.64 12.88 26.93
CA ALA A 11 -44.20 13.00 27.11
C ALA A 11 -43.58 13.45 25.79
N ALA A 12 -43.35 14.75 25.67
CA ALA A 12 -42.55 15.35 24.63
C ALA A 12 -41.08 14.99 24.90
N GLY A 13 -40.58 13.99 24.17
CA GLY A 13 -39.17 13.61 24.15
C GLY A 13 -38.41 14.46 23.13
N LEU A 14 -37.72 15.47 23.62
CA LEU A 14 -36.77 16.31 22.89
C LEU A 14 -35.61 15.43 22.39
N LEU A 15 -35.55 15.14 21.08
CA LEU A 15 -34.42 14.44 20.45
C LEU A 15 -33.24 15.42 20.32
N VAL A 16 -32.28 15.28 21.22
CA VAL A 16 -30.95 15.90 21.11
C VAL A 16 -30.20 15.18 19.99
N ALA A 17 -30.09 15.82 18.83
CA ALA A 17 -29.21 15.37 17.75
C ALA A 17 -27.76 15.58 18.20
N VAL A 18 -27.12 14.52 18.68
CA VAL A 18 -25.67 14.48 18.87
C VAL A 18 -25.06 14.40 17.49
N SER A 19 -24.48 15.51 17.03
CA SER A 19 -23.57 15.51 15.89
C SER A 19 -22.31 14.73 16.29
N ALA A 20 -22.34 13.42 16.08
CA ALA A 20 -21.14 12.62 16.04
C ALA A 20 -20.29 13.19 14.89
N THR A 21 -19.25 13.94 15.22
CA THR A 21 -18.06 14.09 14.38
C THR A 21 -17.51 12.69 14.18
N GLY A 22 -18.08 11.98 13.21
CA GLY A 22 -17.60 10.68 12.80
C GLY A 22 -16.17 10.85 12.34
N CYS A 23 -15.24 10.17 13.01
CA CYS A 23 -14.06 9.67 12.33
C CYS A 23 -14.58 8.89 11.12
N ALA A 24 -14.53 9.50 9.94
CA ALA A 24 -14.70 8.74 8.71
C ALA A 24 -13.59 7.67 8.72
N PRO A 25 -13.92 6.39 8.54
CA PRO A 25 -12.89 5.40 8.27
C PRO A 25 -12.12 5.90 7.03
N ALA A 26 -10.78 5.85 7.09
CA ALA A 26 -9.97 6.04 5.90
C ALA A 26 -10.51 5.10 4.83
N ALA A 27 -10.77 5.59 3.62
CA ALA A 27 -11.15 4.73 2.51
C ALA A 27 -10.14 3.59 2.44
N GLU A 28 -10.63 2.36 2.55
CA GLU A 28 -9.84 1.17 2.28
C GLU A 28 -9.60 1.18 0.78
N SER A 29 -8.33 1.32 0.38
CA SER A 29 -7.93 1.16 -1.02
C SER A 29 -8.29 -0.24 -1.48
N ASP A 30 -8.83 -0.37 -2.69
CA ASP A 30 -9.03 -1.67 -3.29
C ASP A 30 -7.70 -2.43 -3.35
N PRO A 31 -7.68 -3.75 -3.08
CA PRO A 31 -6.46 -4.54 -3.13
C PRO A 31 -5.84 -4.48 -4.53
N GLN A 32 -4.56 -4.15 -4.58
CA GLN A 32 -3.76 -4.04 -5.82
C GLN A 32 -2.71 -5.16 -5.84
N SER A 33 -2.20 -5.49 -7.02
CA SER A 33 -1.11 -6.46 -7.17
C SER A 33 -0.05 -5.96 -8.12
N ILE A 34 1.20 -6.25 -7.78
CA ILE A 34 2.38 -6.04 -8.63
C ILE A 34 3.14 -7.35 -8.75
N SER A 35 3.86 -7.51 -9.86
CA SER A 35 4.55 -8.75 -10.23
C SER A 35 6.03 -8.49 -10.38
N ILE A 36 6.86 -9.36 -9.81
CA ILE A 36 8.31 -9.32 -9.95
C ILE A 36 8.78 -10.62 -10.60
N SER A 37 9.36 -10.52 -11.79
CA SER A 37 9.98 -11.65 -12.48
C SER A 37 11.50 -11.61 -12.24
N TYR A 38 12.07 -12.73 -11.81
CA TYR A 38 13.50 -12.88 -11.54
C TYR A 38 13.96 -14.31 -11.84
N SER A 39 15.27 -14.53 -11.95
CA SER A 39 15.86 -15.84 -12.20
C SER A 39 16.83 -16.25 -11.10
N GLU A 40 16.69 -17.47 -10.60
CA GLU A 40 17.54 -18.06 -9.59
C GLU A 40 18.01 -19.43 -10.10
N ASP A 41 19.31 -19.70 -10.06
CA ASP A 41 19.92 -20.94 -10.57
C ASP A 41 19.48 -21.34 -12.00
N GLY A 42 19.19 -20.35 -12.83
CA GLY A 42 18.76 -20.53 -14.23
C GLY A 42 17.27 -20.88 -14.41
N ALA A 43 16.48 -20.89 -13.34
CA ALA A 43 15.03 -20.97 -13.39
C ALA A 43 14.39 -19.60 -13.20
N THR A 44 13.43 -19.24 -14.06
CA THR A 44 12.66 -18.00 -13.91
C THR A 44 11.47 -18.22 -12.98
N SER A 45 11.34 -17.32 -12.02
CA SER A 45 10.28 -17.24 -11.02
C SER A 45 9.50 -15.94 -11.20
N ASN A 46 8.23 -15.96 -10.80
CA ASN A 46 7.38 -14.77 -10.77
C ASN A 46 6.72 -14.66 -9.39
N ALA A 47 7.00 -13.57 -8.67
CA ALA A 47 6.41 -13.26 -7.38
C ALA A 47 5.27 -12.25 -7.56
N GLU A 48 4.06 -12.63 -7.16
CA GLU A 48 2.89 -11.76 -7.11
C GLU A 48 2.77 -11.16 -5.71
N ILE A 49 2.85 -9.84 -5.61
CA ILE A 49 2.82 -9.10 -4.36
C ILE A 49 1.47 -8.40 -4.24
N ALA A 50 0.67 -8.81 -3.25
CA ALA A 50 -0.55 -8.11 -2.88
C ALA A 50 -0.18 -6.83 -2.11
N VAL A 51 -0.72 -5.71 -2.55
CA VAL A 51 -0.47 -4.39 -1.97
C VAL A 51 -1.74 -3.88 -1.33
N ASP A 52 -1.91 -4.24 -0.06
CA ASP A 52 -3.00 -3.77 0.77
C ASP A 52 -2.62 -2.46 1.48
N GLY A 53 -3.63 -1.64 1.77
CA GLY A 53 -3.50 -0.45 2.62
C GLY A 53 -2.55 0.62 2.07
N LEU A 54 -2.45 0.74 0.74
CA LEU A 54 -1.56 1.69 0.08
C LEU A 54 -1.80 3.12 0.60
N ARG A 55 -0.73 3.75 1.06
CA ARG A 55 -0.69 5.15 1.47
C ARG A 55 0.21 5.92 0.53
N CYS A 56 -0.29 7.06 0.09
CA CYS A 56 0.47 7.95 -0.75
C CYS A 56 0.64 9.29 -0.08
N SER A 57 1.81 9.89 -0.28
CA SER A 57 2.10 11.25 0.16
C SER A 57 2.91 11.97 -0.89
N GLU A 58 2.63 13.25 -1.06
CA GLU A 58 3.44 14.14 -1.89
C GLU A 58 3.92 15.32 -1.04
N ALA A 59 5.24 15.53 -1.02
CA ALA A 59 5.86 16.64 -0.30
C ALA A 59 7.08 17.14 -1.06
N GLN A 60 7.09 18.43 -1.41
CA GLN A 60 8.23 19.08 -2.09
C GLN A 60 8.64 18.37 -3.40
N GLY A 61 7.67 17.87 -4.18
CA GLY A 61 7.93 17.15 -5.43
C GLY A 61 8.38 15.70 -5.25
N LEU A 62 8.64 15.26 -4.01
CA LEU A 62 8.80 13.85 -3.69
C LEU A 62 7.42 13.23 -3.51
N ARG A 63 7.13 12.23 -4.32
CA ARG A 63 5.96 11.38 -4.18
C ARG A 63 6.35 10.03 -3.62
N THR A 64 5.62 9.53 -2.65
CA THR A 64 5.89 8.23 -2.01
C THR A 64 4.64 7.38 -2.01
N PHE A 65 4.80 6.09 -2.29
CA PHE A 65 3.80 5.04 -2.19
C PHE A 65 4.31 3.99 -1.17
N ILE A 66 3.52 3.70 -0.15
CA ILE A 66 3.87 2.80 0.95
C ILE A 66 2.71 1.82 1.18
N GLY A 67 2.95 0.51 1.18
CA GLY A 67 1.86 -0.48 1.35
C GLY A 67 2.35 -1.91 1.56
N GLY A 68 1.42 -2.87 1.47
CA GLY A 68 1.72 -4.30 1.50
C GLY A 68 1.92 -4.91 2.91
N GLY A 69 1.55 -4.19 3.96
CA GLY A 69 1.71 -4.65 5.35
C GLY A 69 3.07 -4.30 5.97
N ASP A 70 3.34 -4.88 7.15
CA ASP A 70 4.56 -4.68 7.93
C ASP A 70 5.43 -5.95 7.89
N VAL A 71 6.69 -5.77 7.51
CA VAL A 71 7.75 -6.76 7.45
C VAL A 71 8.87 -6.26 8.35
N GLU A 72 8.95 -6.82 9.56
CA GLU A 72 9.97 -6.47 10.55
C GLU A 72 10.01 -4.97 10.90
N GLY A 73 8.85 -4.31 11.00
CA GLY A 73 8.76 -2.88 11.28
C GLY A 73 8.92 -1.98 10.05
N ARG A 74 8.89 -2.55 8.84
CA ARG A 74 9.03 -1.85 7.56
C ARG A 74 7.84 -2.12 6.66
N ALA A 75 7.52 -1.20 5.77
CA ALA A 75 6.51 -1.49 4.75
C ALA A 75 7.04 -2.49 3.72
N ALA A 76 6.21 -3.46 3.34
CA ALA A 76 6.57 -4.44 2.30
C ALA A 76 6.79 -3.78 0.94
N VAL A 77 6.08 -2.69 0.63
CA VAL A 77 6.25 -1.92 -0.61
C VAL A 77 6.58 -0.49 -0.25
N THR A 78 7.72 0.01 -0.75
CA THR A 78 8.11 1.42 -0.68
C THR A 78 8.61 1.87 -2.05
N ILE A 79 7.93 2.86 -2.62
CA ILE A 79 8.32 3.51 -3.88
C ILE A 79 8.38 5.00 -3.63
N SER A 80 9.49 5.63 -4.00
CA SER A 80 9.70 7.07 -3.88
C SER A 80 10.09 7.63 -5.23
N ILE A 81 9.42 8.68 -5.69
CA ILE A 81 9.66 9.31 -7.00
C ILE A 81 9.94 10.79 -6.78
N LEU A 82 11.11 11.24 -7.20
CA LEU A 82 11.52 12.64 -7.16
C LEU A 82 12.07 13.02 -8.54
N ASP A 83 11.52 14.07 -9.14
CA ASP A 83 11.95 14.57 -10.45
C ASP A 83 12.00 13.47 -11.54
N GLY A 84 11.00 12.59 -11.54
CA GLY A 84 10.89 11.46 -12.48
C GLY A 84 11.84 10.29 -12.20
N GLN A 85 12.61 10.33 -11.12
CA GLN A 85 13.46 9.23 -10.68
C GLN A 85 12.82 8.46 -9.54
N ALA A 86 12.53 7.19 -9.78
CA ALA A 86 12.05 6.25 -8.78
C ALA A 86 13.19 5.57 -8.03
N THR A 87 12.97 5.35 -6.74
CA THR A 87 13.65 4.37 -5.88
C THR A 87 12.59 3.41 -5.39
N VAL A 88 12.79 2.11 -5.63
CA VAL A 88 11.84 1.05 -5.34
C VAL A 88 12.47 0.03 -4.40
N ALA A 89 11.75 -0.35 -3.35
CA ALA A 89 12.06 -1.47 -2.48
C ALA A 89 10.77 -2.25 -2.22
N ILE A 90 10.75 -3.53 -2.60
CA ILE A 90 9.60 -4.41 -2.43
C ILE A 90 10.07 -5.71 -1.80
N HIS A 91 9.47 -6.08 -0.68
CA HIS A 91 9.67 -7.37 -0.03
C HIS A 91 8.99 -8.46 -0.85
N LEU A 92 9.68 -9.59 -1.02
CA LEU A 92 9.12 -10.79 -1.61
C LEU A 92 8.75 -11.76 -0.48
N GLU A 93 9.50 -12.84 -0.37
CA GLU A 93 9.39 -13.84 0.69
C GLU A 93 10.75 -14.03 1.35
N ASP A 94 10.76 -14.63 2.53
CA ASP A 94 11.97 -14.79 3.36
C ASP A 94 12.64 -13.42 3.58
N ASP A 95 13.95 -13.35 3.39
CA ASP A 95 14.78 -12.14 3.53
C ASP A 95 15.05 -11.48 2.16
N ARG A 96 14.24 -11.76 1.14
CA ARG A 96 14.46 -11.27 -0.24
C ARG A 96 13.72 -9.98 -0.55
N TRP A 97 14.41 -9.09 -1.24
CA TRP A 97 13.91 -7.77 -1.64
C TRP A 97 14.22 -7.50 -3.10
N PHE A 98 13.22 -7.00 -3.83
CA PHE A 98 13.45 -6.33 -5.09
C PHE A 98 13.84 -4.88 -4.81
N VAL A 99 14.98 -4.47 -5.35
CA VAL A 99 15.50 -3.11 -5.26
C VAL A 99 15.75 -2.57 -6.66
N SER A 100 15.33 -1.33 -6.89
CA SER A 100 15.57 -0.68 -8.18
C SER A 100 15.69 0.83 -8.02
N SER A 101 16.38 1.44 -8.98
CA SER A 101 16.35 2.87 -9.22
C SER A 101 16.33 3.15 -10.71
N GLY A 102 15.50 4.10 -11.16
CA GLY A 102 15.32 4.34 -12.59
C GLY A 102 14.29 5.41 -12.87
N GLY A 103 14.07 5.71 -14.15
CA GLY A 103 13.06 6.68 -14.56
C GLY A 103 11.64 6.11 -14.40
N ALA A 104 10.78 6.78 -13.65
CA ALA A 104 9.36 6.48 -13.58
C ALA A 104 8.54 7.76 -13.44
N GLU A 105 7.49 7.88 -14.23
CA GLU A 105 6.61 9.04 -14.23
C GLU A 105 5.24 8.62 -13.67
N PRO A 106 4.78 9.23 -12.57
CA PRO A 106 3.41 9.05 -12.10
C PRO A 106 2.41 9.65 -13.10
N ASP A 107 1.28 8.97 -13.28
CA ASP A 107 0.12 9.49 -14.02
C ASP A 107 -1.03 9.76 -13.05
N GLY A 108 -1.31 11.04 -12.79
CA GLY A 108 -2.33 11.46 -11.83
C GLY A 108 -2.10 10.83 -10.45
N ASP A 109 -3.04 10.03 -9.96
CA ASP A 109 -2.93 9.34 -8.67
C ASP A 109 -2.22 7.98 -8.73
N SER A 110 -1.68 7.60 -9.89
CA SER A 110 -1.12 6.27 -10.14
C SER A 110 0.36 6.31 -10.54
N VAL A 111 1.03 5.18 -10.38
CA VAL A 111 2.30 4.87 -11.03
C VAL A 111 2.19 3.49 -11.68
N THR A 112 2.67 3.37 -12.91
CA THR A 112 2.70 2.10 -13.64
C THR A 112 4.14 1.72 -13.97
N PHE A 113 4.47 0.46 -13.72
CA PHE A 113 5.72 -0.17 -14.09
C PHE A 113 5.43 -1.22 -15.16
N ASP A 114 6.23 -1.22 -16.22
CA ASP A 114 6.18 -2.21 -17.29
C ASP A 114 7.61 -2.70 -17.53
N GLY A 115 7.96 -3.84 -16.93
CA GLY A 115 9.30 -4.39 -17.01
C GLY A 115 10.38 -3.51 -16.38
N PHE A 116 10.08 -2.78 -15.29
CA PHE A 116 11.02 -1.88 -14.64
C PHE A 116 12.20 -2.67 -14.04
N GLU A 117 13.37 -2.48 -14.62
CA GLU A 117 14.57 -3.27 -14.32
C GLU A 117 15.08 -2.99 -12.90
N GLY A 118 15.55 -4.04 -12.23
CA GLY A 118 16.10 -3.98 -10.88
C GLY A 118 16.81 -5.27 -10.52
N SER A 119 17.03 -5.48 -9.23
CA SER A 119 17.70 -6.67 -8.72
C SER A 119 16.90 -7.28 -7.58
N VAL A 120 16.90 -8.61 -7.49
CA VAL A 120 16.47 -9.33 -6.29
C VAL A 120 17.71 -9.62 -5.45
N VAL A 121 17.68 -9.19 -4.19
CA VAL A 121 18.78 -9.32 -3.24
C VAL A 121 18.31 -10.03 -1.98
N GLU A 122 19.23 -10.73 -1.32
CA GLU A 122 19.05 -11.19 0.06
C GLU A 122 19.51 -10.06 0.99
N GLN A 123 18.66 -9.68 1.95
CA GLN A 123 18.92 -8.59 2.86
C GLN A 123 18.95 -9.07 4.32
N GLY A 124 19.99 -8.71 5.06
CA GLY A 124 20.08 -8.99 6.48
C GLY A 124 19.20 -8.07 7.34
N ALA A 125 19.09 -8.42 8.62
CA ALA A 125 18.31 -7.64 9.60
C ALA A 125 18.79 -6.18 9.75
N ASP A 126 20.05 -5.89 9.42
CA ASP A 126 20.66 -4.57 9.48
C ASP A 126 20.57 -3.80 8.15
N LEU A 127 19.73 -4.26 7.22
CA LEU A 127 19.54 -3.73 5.86
C LEU A 127 20.74 -3.92 4.92
N ASP A 128 21.74 -4.68 5.35
CA ASP A 128 22.90 -5.04 4.55
C ASP A 128 22.51 -6.04 3.45
N ILE A 129 23.06 -5.84 2.26
CA ILE A 129 22.90 -6.80 1.16
C ILE A 129 23.86 -7.97 1.42
N LEU A 130 23.30 -9.15 1.68
CA LEU A 130 24.04 -10.38 1.93
C LEU A 130 24.45 -11.08 0.62
N GLY A 131 23.60 -10.96 -0.40
CA GLY A 131 23.78 -11.61 -1.69
C GLY A 131 22.87 -11.01 -2.76
N ILE A 132 23.23 -11.24 -4.02
CA ILE A 132 22.38 -10.91 -5.17
C ILE A 132 21.87 -12.23 -5.74
N VAL A 133 20.55 -12.35 -5.85
CA VAL A 133 19.86 -13.50 -6.46
C VAL A 133 19.77 -13.31 -7.96
N ASP A 134 19.33 -12.13 -8.40
CA ASP A 134 19.22 -11.76 -9.81
C ASP A 134 19.50 -10.26 -10.00
N GLU A 135 20.35 -9.90 -10.97
CA GLU A 135 20.66 -8.51 -11.33
C GLU A 135 19.75 -7.96 -12.45
N ALA A 136 18.95 -8.81 -13.10
CA ALA A 136 18.10 -8.47 -14.24
C ALA A 136 16.61 -8.76 -13.96
N ALA A 137 16.20 -8.60 -12.69
CA ALA A 137 14.82 -8.75 -12.31
C ALA A 137 13.97 -7.59 -12.88
N THR A 138 12.68 -7.84 -13.05
CA THR A 138 11.75 -6.83 -13.60
C THR A 138 10.48 -6.73 -12.78
N LEU A 139 10.05 -5.49 -12.53
CA LEU A 139 8.80 -5.16 -11.85
C LEU A 139 7.75 -4.71 -12.88
N SER A 140 6.54 -5.25 -12.76
CA SER A 140 5.38 -4.84 -13.55
C SER A 140 4.14 -4.67 -12.68
N GLY A 141 3.28 -3.71 -13.04
CA GLY A 141 2.01 -3.49 -12.37
C GLY A 141 1.70 -2.00 -12.17
N THR A 142 0.52 -1.72 -11.65
CA THR A 142 0.05 -0.37 -11.40
C THR A 142 -0.34 -0.22 -9.94
N LEU A 143 0.13 0.84 -9.31
CA LEU A 143 -0.31 1.26 -7.98
C LEU A 143 -1.07 2.57 -8.11
N THR A 144 -2.25 2.62 -7.49
CA THR A 144 -3.14 3.79 -7.56
C THR A 144 -3.51 4.22 -6.15
N CYS A 145 -3.26 5.49 -5.83
CA CYS A 145 -3.72 6.11 -4.61
C CYS A 145 -5.23 6.34 -4.69
N SER A 146 -5.99 5.93 -3.66
CA SER A 146 -7.45 6.06 -3.59
C SER A 146 -7.89 6.85 -2.36
#